data_AF-A0ABD3CB24-F1
#
_entry.id   AF-A0ABD3CB24-F1
#
_cell.length_a   1.000
_cell.length_b   1.000
_cell.length_c   1.000
_cell.angle_alpha   90.00
_cell.angle_beta   90.00
_cell.angle_gamma   90.00
#
_symmetry.space_group_name_H-M   'P 1'
#
loop_
_entity.id
_entity.type
_entity.pdbx_description
1 polymer ?
#
loop_
_entity_poly.entity_id
_entity_poly.type
_entity_poly.pdbx_seq_one_letter_code
_entity_poly.pdbx_strand_id
1 'polypeptide(L)'
;MHKMEWNVLETRIKKWLHAVRIAIKTLFHGERILCDVVFSSSPKTAESCFAEISRDAAVNLFVFADNFGRSKKILSADKIFRALDMYEAISELWPEVEAVFSHESLSPVKSQAMAALVKLGEAVRLMLTQFEVAIQKDTVISAWPSKKTTGATSFD
;
A
#
# COMPACT_ATOMS: atom_id res chain seq x y z
N MET A 1 2.89 -19.39 0.78
CA MET A 1 3.19 -18.54 -0.39
C MET A 1 4.70 -18.47 -0.53
N HIS A 2 5.24 -18.78 -1.70
CA HIS A 2 6.68 -19.09 -1.83
C HIS A 2 7.53 -17.82 -1.62
N LYS A 3 8.65 -17.91 -0.90
CA LYS A 3 9.60 -16.79 -0.66
C LYS A 3 9.98 -16.04 -1.95
N MET A 4 10.05 -16.76 -3.06
CA MET A 4 10.32 -16.22 -4.40
C MET A 4 9.20 -15.29 -4.90
N GLU A 5 7.93 -15.65 -4.68
CA GLU A 5 6.78 -14.82 -5.07
C GLU A 5 6.75 -13.50 -4.29
N TRP A 6 7.10 -13.55 -3.00
CA TRP A 6 7.23 -12.33 -2.20
C TRP A 6 8.33 -11.41 -2.71
N ASN A 7 9.51 -11.93 -3.04
CA ASN A 7 10.62 -11.09 -3.53
C ASN A 7 10.24 -10.34 -4.82
N VAL A 8 9.50 -11.00 -5.71
CA VAL A 8 8.95 -10.37 -6.93
C VAL A 8 7.94 -9.29 -6.57
N LEU A 9 7.02 -9.57 -5.66
CA LEU A 9 6.03 -8.60 -5.21
C LEU A 9 6.67 -7.39 -4.50
N GLU A 10 7.63 -7.62 -3.61
CA GLU A 10 8.36 -6.55 -2.92
C GLU A 10 9.10 -5.64 -3.91
N THR A 11 9.67 -6.22 -4.97
CA THR A 11 10.28 -5.44 -6.04
C THR A 11 9.25 -4.57 -6.77
N ARG A 12 8.04 -5.10 -7.01
CA ARG A 12 6.94 -4.34 -7.60
C ARG A 12 6.45 -3.22 -6.68
N ILE A 13 6.36 -3.48 -5.38
CA ILE A 13 6.00 -2.46 -4.38
C ILE A 13 7.02 -1.32 -4.38
N LYS A 14 8.32 -1.64 -4.35
CA LYS A 14 9.39 -0.62 -4.39
C LYS A 14 9.34 0.23 -5.66
N LYS A 15 9.12 -0.42 -6.82
CA LYS A 15 8.92 0.29 -8.09
C LYS A 15 7.68 1.18 -8.06
N TRP A 16 6.58 0.67 -7.50
CA TRP A 16 5.34 1.42 -7.35
C TRP A 16 5.51 2.64 -6.44
N LEU A 17 6.21 2.51 -5.30
CA LEU A 17 6.50 3.62 -4.37
C LEU A 17 7.26 4.76 -5.05
N HIS A 18 8.18 4.43 -5.95
CA HIS A 18 8.89 5.43 -6.74
C HIS A 18 7.98 6.02 -7.82
N ALA A 19 7.29 5.16 -8.56
CA ALA A 19 6.43 5.56 -9.67
C ALA A 19 5.26 6.45 -9.23
N VAL A 20 4.61 6.16 -8.09
CA VAL A 20 3.46 6.93 -7.60
C VAL A 20 3.84 8.38 -7.30
N ARG A 21 5.02 8.60 -6.71
CA ARG A 21 5.53 9.94 -6.41
C ARG A 21 5.79 10.74 -7.69
N ILE A 22 6.44 10.13 -8.69
CA ILE A 22 6.71 10.77 -9.98
C ILE A 22 5.40 11.03 -10.74
N ALA A 23 4.51 10.04 -10.77
CA ALA A 23 3.25 10.15 -11.50
C ALA A 23 2.42 11.32 -10.98
N ILE A 24 2.22 11.42 -9.65
CA ILE A 24 1.43 12.50 -9.05
C ILE A 24 2.15 13.86 -9.17
N LYS A 25 3.40 13.95 -8.71
CA LYS A 25 4.09 15.25 -8.56
C LYS A 25 4.62 15.82 -9.88
N THR A 26 4.81 14.99 -10.90
CA THR A 26 5.43 15.42 -12.16
C THR A 26 4.50 15.19 -13.34
N LEU A 27 4.06 13.95 -13.57
CA LEU A 27 3.34 13.62 -14.80
C LEU A 27 1.94 14.23 -14.83
N PHE A 28 1.09 13.90 -13.85
CA PHE A 28 -0.28 14.40 -13.82
C PHE A 28 -0.34 15.89 -13.52
N HIS A 29 0.55 16.40 -12.65
CA HIS A 29 0.66 17.84 -12.41
C HIS A 29 1.08 18.61 -13.67
N GLY A 30 2.08 18.11 -14.40
CA GLY A 30 2.52 18.71 -15.65
C GLY A 30 1.45 18.66 -16.74
N GLU A 31 0.76 17.53 -16.87
CA GLU A 31 -0.34 17.38 -17.84
C GLU A 31 -1.49 18.33 -17.53
N ARG A 32 -1.85 18.52 -16.25
CA ARG A 32 -2.85 19.50 -15.82
C ARG A 32 -2.47 20.90 -16.29
N ILE A 33 -1.24 21.34 -16.00
CA ILE A 33 -0.74 22.65 -16.44
C ILE A 33 -0.76 22.77 -17.96
N LEU A 34 -0.34 21.73 -18.67
CA LEU A 34 -0.30 21.73 -20.13
C LEU A 34 -1.70 21.90 -20.73
N CYS A 35 -2.68 21.13 -20.24
CA CYS A 35 -4.08 21.27 -20.66
C CYS A 35 -4.60 22.69 -20.39
N ASP A 36 -4.32 23.25 -19.22
CA ASP A 36 -4.78 24.60 -18.84
C ASP A 36 -4.17 25.68 -19.75
N VAL A 37 -2.89 25.55 -20.12
CA VAL A 37 -2.20 26.50 -21.00
C VAL A 37 -2.70 26.37 -22.44
N VAL A 38 -2.71 25.15 -22.99
CA VAL A 38 -3.09 24.89 -24.39
C VAL A 38 -4.56 25.23 -24.64
N PHE A 39 -5.44 24.89 -23.71
CA PHE A 39 -6.87 25.15 -23.80
C PHE A 39 -7.34 26.32 -22.95
N SER A 40 -6.47 27.32 -22.72
CA SER A 40 -6.75 28.50 -21.88
C SER A 40 -8.02 29.28 -22.27
N SER A 41 -8.43 29.21 -23.55
CA SER A 41 -9.66 29.83 -24.05
C SER A 41 -10.94 28.99 -23.79
N SER A 42 -10.80 27.74 -23.34
CA SER A 42 -11.92 26.82 -23.09
C SER A 42 -11.61 25.89 -21.90
N PRO A 43 -11.92 26.33 -20.65
CA PRO A 43 -11.71 25.52 -19.45
C PRO A 43 -12.40 24.15 -19.49
N LYS A 44 -13.58 24.06 -20.12
CA LYS A 44 -14.29 22.78 -20.30
C LYS A 44 -13.50 21.79 -21.15
N THR A 45 -12.84 22.29 -22.20
CA THR A 45 -11.99 21.47 -23.08
C THR A 45 -10.71 21.06 -22.35
N ALA A 46 -10.10 21.97 -21.58
CA ALA A 46 -8.95 21.66 -20.73
C ALA A 46 -9.26 20.51 -19.77
N GLU A 47 -10.38 20.60 -19.04
CA GLU A 47 -10.82 19.57 -18.10
C GLU A 47 -11.14 18.23 -18.79
N SER A 48 -11.82 18.24 -19.94
CA SER A 48 -12.12 17.01 -20.69
C SER A 48 -10.84 16.33 -21.17
N CYS A 49 -9.92 17.10 -21.75
CA CYS A 49 -8.65 16.60 -22.28
C CYS A 49 -7.79 16.00 -21.15
N PHE A 50 -7.61 16.73 -20.05
CA PHE A 50 -6.88 16.23 -18.89
C PHE A 50 -7.50 14.94 -18.36
N ALA A 51 -8.83 14.88 -18.26
CA ALA A 51 -9.52 13.70 -17.75
C ALA A 51 -9.39 12.48 -18.68
N GLU A 52 -9.46 12.67 -19.99
CA GLU A 52 -9.28 11.60 -20.99
C GLU A 52 -7.86 11.01 -20.94
N ILE A 53 -6.85 11.85 -20.73
CA ILE A 53 -5.44 11.42 -20.72
C ILE A 53 -5.08 10.75 -19.38
N SER A 54 -5.57 11.29 -18.26
CA SER A 54 -5.07 10.93 -16.93
C SER A 54 -5.91 9.91 -16.16
N ARG A 55 -7.24 9.87 -16.36
CA ARG A 55 -8.16 9.16 -15.45
C ARG A 55 -7.80 7.69 -15.26
N ASP A 56 -7.71 6.94 -16.34
CA ASP A 56 -7.51 5.48 -16.26
C ASP A 56 -6.13 5.13 -15.72
N ALA A 57 -5.11 5.89 -16.11
CA ALA A 57 -3.75 5.71 -15.59
C ALA A 57 -3.69 5.98 -14.09
N ALA A 58 -4.32 7.06 -13.62
CA ALA A 58 -4.36 7.44 -12.22
C ALA A 58 -5.18 6.44 -11.38
N VAL A 59 -6.32 5.96 -11.88
CA VAL A 59 -7.11 4.89 -11.24
C VAL A 59 -6.26 3.63 -11.09
N ASN A 60 -5.65 3.15 -12.18
CA ASN A 60 -4.84 1.93 -12.17
C ASN A 60 -3.64 2.01 -11.21
N LEU A 61 -3.05 3.20 -11.06
CA LEU A 61 -1.98 3.45 -10.09
C LEU A 61 -2.43 3.11 -8.66
N PHE A 62 -3.62 3.52 -8.25
CA PHE A 62 -4.16 3.24 -6.91
C PHE A 62 -4.81 1.86 -6.78
N VAL A 63 -5.31 1.27 -7.87
CA VAL A 63 -5.80 -0.12 -7.90
C VAL A 63 -4.71 -1.11 -7.48
N PHE A 64 -3.44 -0.87 -7.84
CA PHE A 64 -2.33 -1.72 -7.38
C PHE A 64 -2.24 -1.78 -5.85
N ALA A 65 -2.33 -0.63 -5.18
CA ALA A 65 -2.27 -0.53 -3.74
C ALA A 65 -3.52 -1.11 -3.04
N ASP A 66 -4.70 -0.88 -3.61
CA ASP A 66 -5.95 -1.47 -3.13
C ASP A 66 -5.89 -3.02 -3.19
N ASN A 67 -5.46 -3.57 -4.33
CA ASN A 67 -5.31 -5.02 -4.51
C ASN A 67 -4.31 -5.64 -3.53
N PHE A 68 -3.21 -4.94 -3.23
CA PHE A 68 -2.28 -5.37 -2.19
C PHE A 68 -2.99 -5.45 -0.83
N GLY A 69 -3.71 -4.39 -0.41
CA GLY A 69 -4.41 -4.34 0.87
C GLY A 69 -5.51 -5.40 1.03
N ARG A 70 -6.15 -5.82 -0.07
CA ARG A 70 -7.20 -6.87 -0.05
C ARG A 70 -6.69 -8.29 0.04
N SER A 71 -5.43 -8.53 -0.33
CA SER A 71 -4.92 -9.87 -0.53
C SER A 71 -4.50 -10.53 0.79
N LYS A 72 -5.45 -11.12 1.51
CA LYS A 72 -5.17 -11.82 2.80
C LYS A 72 -4.06 -12.88 2.72
N LYS A 73 -3.83 -13.46 1.53
CA LYS A 73 -2.80 -14.49 1.31
C LYS A 73 -1.36 -13.94 1.42
N ILE A 74 -1.16 -12.65 1.17
CA ILE A 74 0.17 -12.00 1.19
C ILE A 74 0.44 -11.25 2.49
N LEU A 75 -0.58 -11.07 3.33
CA LEU A 75 -0.50 -10.33 4.59
C LEU A 75 0.06 -11.23 5.69
N SER A 76 1.28 -10.92 6.11
CA SER A 76 2.01 -11.59 7.17
C SER A 76 2.75 -10.56 8.01
N ALA A 77 2.90 -10.81 9.31
CA ALA A 77 3.52 -9.89 10.26
C ALA A 77 4.90 -9.36 9.80
N ASP A 78 5.72 -10.20 9.17
CA ASP A 78 7.05 -9.84 8.67
C ASP A 78 7.03 -8.88 7.47
N LYS A 79 5.84 -8.61 6.89
CA LYS A 79 5.65 -7.75 5.71
C LYS A 79 5.01 -6.40 6.03
N ILE A 80 4.71 -6.14 7.30
CA ILE A 80 3.99 -4.95 7.76
C ILE A 80 4.60 -3.64 7.26
N PHE A 81 5.94 -3.52 7.26
CA PHE A 81 6.63 -2.31 6.83
C PHE A 81 6.33 -1.93 5.39
N ARG A 82 6.20 -2.91 4.48
CA ARG A 82 5.88 -2.60 3.07
C ARG A 82 4.45 -2.10 2.90
N ALA A 83 3.52 -2.57 3.73
CA ALA A 83 2.16 -2.04 3.74
C ALA A 83 2.09 -0.62 4.31
N LEU A 84 2.87 -0.35 5.37
CA LEU A 84 3.03 0.98 5.95
C LEU A 84 3.64 1.94 4.94
N ASP A 85 4.72 1.56 4.24
CA ASP A 85 5.34 2.39 3.20
C ASP A 85 4.33 2.80 2.12
N MET A 86 3.46 1.87 1.70
CA MET A 86 2.42 2.14 0.71
C MET A 86 1.32 3.06 1.25
N TYR A 87 0.91 2.86 2.51
CA TYR A 87 -0.09 3.71 3.16
C TYR A 87 0.42 5.15 3.33
N GLU A 88 1.66 5.28 3.79
CA GLU A 88 2.35 6.55 3.97
C GLU A 88 2.49 7.27 2.64
N ALA A 89 2.95 6.58 1.59
CA ALA A 89 3.11 7.20 0.26
C ALA A 89 1.80 7.79 -0.28
N ILE A 90 0.65 7.13 -0.12
CA ILE A 90 -0.64 7.70 -0.57
C ILE A 90 -1.07 8.84 0.35
N SER A 91 -0.91 8.70 1.66
CA SER A 91 -1.29 9.73 2.64
C SER A 91 -0.51 11.04 2.43
N GLU A 92 0.80 10.93 2.19
CA GLU A 92 1.67 12.08 1.91
C GLU A 92 1.32 12.78 0.59
N LEU A 93 0.86 12.02 -0.42
CA LEU A 93 0.48 12.55 -1.73
C LEU A 93 -0.96 13.06 -1.77
N TRP A 94 -1.73 12.92 -0.69
CA TRP A 94 -3.15 13.26 -0.68
C TRP A 94 -3.44 14.71 -1.09
N PRO A 95 -2.71 15.73 -0.59
CA PRO A 95 -2.94 17.12 -1.01
C PRO A 95 -2.73 17.33 -2.52
N GLU A 96 -1.68 16.75 -3.09
CA GLU A 96 -1.44 16.82 -4.52
C GLU A 96 -2.49 16.05 -5.33
N VAL A 97 -2.95 14.90 -4.85
CA VAL A 97 -4.06 14.16 -5.49
C VAL A 97 -5.34 15.00 -5.50
N GLU A 98 -5.67 15.68 -4.40
CA GLU A 98 -6.85 16.56 -4.35
C GLU A 98 -6.74 17.76 -5.29
N ALA A 99 -5.54 18.36 -5.36
CA ALA A 99 -5.29 19.51 -6.23
C ALA A 99 -5.33 19.14 -7.72
N VAL A 100 -4.64 18.06 -8.09
CA VAL A 100 -4.53 17.60 -9.49
C VAL A 100 -5.88 17.08 -9.99
N PHE A 101 -6.59 16.29 -9.18
CA PHE A 101 -7.86 15.64 -9.53
C PHE A 101 -9.07 16.34 -8.88
N SER A 102 -9.05 17.67 -8.87
CA SER A 102 -10.07 18.50 -8.21
C SER A 102 -11.45 18.39 -8.84
N HIS A 103 -11.52 18.28 -10.18
CA HIS A 103 -12.77 18.26 -10.94
C HIS A 103 -13.61 16.98 -10.70
N GLU A 104 -14.94 17.11 -10.77
CA GLU A 104 -15.88 16.02 -10.46
C GLU A 104 -15.72 14.80 -11.38
N SER A 105 -15.39 15.03 -12.65
CA SER A 105 -15.13 13.97 -13.66
C SER A 105 -13.92 13.08 -13.31
N LEU A 106 -13.12 13.47 -12.31
CA LEU A 106 -11.95 12.78 -11.79
C LEU A 106 -12.14 12.28 -10.36
N SER A 107 -13.36 12.40 -9.82
CA SER A 107 -13.74 11.76 -8.55
C SER A 107 -13.43 10.25 -8.47
N PRO A 108 -13.45 9.45 -9.56
CA PRO A 108 -13.04 8.04 -9.48
C PRO A 108 -11.60 7.86 -9.01
N VAL A 109 -10.69 8.78 -9.36
CA VAL A 109 -9.28 8.73 -8.93
C VAL A 109 -9.18 8.91 -7.41
N LYS A 110 -9.80 9.97 -6.89
CA LYS A 110 -9.84 10.26 -5.43
C LYS A 110 -10.49 9.12 -4.65
N SER A 111 -11.58 8.57 -5.19
CA SER A 111 -12.31 7.45 -4.58
C SER A 111 -11.45 6.20 -4.53
N GLN A 112 -10.71 5.90 -5.60
CA GLN A 112 -9.81 4.75 -5.64
C GLN A 112 -8.60 4.92 -4.71
N ALA A 113 -8.02 6.12 -4.62
CA ALA A 113 -6.95 6.43 -3.68
C ALA A 113 -7.40 6.25 -2.22
N MET A 114 -8.60 6.75 -1.89
CA MET A 114 -9.20 6.55 -0.57
C MET A 114 -9.48 5.07 -0.28
N ALA A 115 -10.02 4.33 -1.26
CA ALA A 115 -10.24 2.89 -1.12
C ALA A 115 -8.93 2.14 -0.82
N ALA A 116 -7.84 2.51 -1.51
CA ALA A 116 -6.52 1.96 -1.26
C ALA A 116 -6.03 2.26 0.17
N LEU A 117 -6.16 3.50 0.66
CA LEU A 117 -5.82 3.86 2.05
C LEU A 117 -6.59 3.03 3.07
N VAL A 118 -7.91 2.89 2.88
CA VAL A 118 -8.76 2.09 3.78
C VAL A 118 -8.28 0.64 3.81
N LYS A 119 -8.01 0.03 2.65
CA LYS A 119 -7.57 -1.37 2.56
C LYS A 119 -6.16 -1.60 3.07
N LEU A 120 -5.24 -0.66 2.84
CA LEU A 120 -3.91 -0.71 3.44
C LEU A 120 -3.99 -0.58 4.97
N GLY A 121 -4.82 0.31 5.50
CA GLY A 121 -5.03 0.44 6.95
C GLY A 121 -5.62 -0.82 7.58
N GLU A 122 -6.61 -1.44 6.93
CA GLU A 122 -7.16 -2.74 7.34
C GLU A 122 -6.07 -3.83 7.35
N ALA A 123 -5.24 -3.88 6.31
CA ALA A 123 -4.16 -4.85 6.18
C ALA A 123 -3.10 -4.68 7.28
N VAL A 124 -2.68 -3.45 7.57
CA VAL A 124 -1.73 -3.14 8.65
C VAL A 124 -2.28 -3.60 10.00
N ARG A 125 -3.54 -3.27 10.31
CA ARG A 125 -4.19 -3.73 11.55
C ARG A 125 -4.20 -5.26 11.66
N LEU A 126 -4.54 -5.96 10.57
CA LEU A 126 -4.52 -7.42 10.54
C LEU A 126 -3.11 -7.99 10.81
N MET A 127 -2.08 -7.43 10.18
CA MET A 127 -0.69 -7.89 10.37
C MET A 127 -0.19 -7.61 11.78
N LEU A 128 -0.59 -6.50 12.42
CA LEU A 128 -0.30 -6.22 13.83
C LEU A 128 -0.96 -7.26 14.75
N THR A 129 -2.22 -7.61 14.51
CA THR A 129 -2.89 -8.67 15.29
C THR A 129 -2.20 -10.02 15.11
N GLN A 130 -1.76 -10.37 13.89
CA GLN A 130 -0.99 -11.60 13.66
C GLN A 130 0.35 -11.59 14.41
N PHE A 131 1.03 -10.44 14.44
CA PHE A 131 2.28 -10.26 15.15
C PHE A 131 2.10 -10.43 16.67
N GLU A 132 1.05 -9.81 17.23
CA GLU A 132 0.70 -9.96 18.65
C GLU A 132 0.47 -11.43 19.02
N VAL A 133 -0.32 -12.15 18.22
CA VAL A 133 -0.59 -13.58 18.43
C VAL A 133 0.69 -14.42 18.35
N ALA A 134 1.63 -14.07 17.46
CA ALA A 134 2.91 -14.77 17.34
C ALA A 134 3.77 -14.59 18.60
N ILE A 135 3.86 -13.36 19.13
CA ILE A 135 4.59 -13.07 20.37
C ILE A 135 4.01 -13.86 21.56
N GLN A 136 2.68 -13.88 21.70
CA GLN A 136 2.02 -14.59 22.79
C GLN A 136 2.34 -16.10 22.75
N LYS A 137 2.39 -16.70 21.57
CA LYS A 137 2.72 -18.12 21.40
C LYS A 137 4.19 -18.43 21.70
N ASP A 138 5.12 -17.59 21.26
CA ASP A 138 6.55 -17.78 21.52
C ASP A 138 6.88 -17.68 23.01
N THR A 139 6.18 -16.78 23.73
CA THR A 139 6.35 -16.62 25.18
C THR A 139 5.99 -17.91 25.94
N VAL A 140 4.95 -18.63 25.50
CA VAL A 140 4.50 -19.89 26.12
C VAL A 140 5.51 -21.04 25.90
N ILE A 141 6.23 -21.06 24.78
CA ILE A 141 7.21 -22.11 24.47
C ILE A 141 8.49 -21.91 25.30
N SER A 142 8.90 -20.67 25.53
CA SER A 142 10.09 -20.37 26.34
C SER A 142 9.91 -20.69 27.85
N ALA A 143 8.66 -20.83 28.30
CA ALA A 143 8.31 -21.08 29.69
C ALA A 143 8.33 -22.57 30.10
N TRP A 144 8.74 -23.50 29.23
CA TRP A 144 8.85 -24.92 29.57
C TRP A 144 10.25 -25.29 30.07
N PRO A 145 10.48 -25.58 31.37
CA PRO A 145 11.73 -26.15 31.82
C PRO A 145 11.68 -27.66 31.56
N SER A 146 12.40 -28.11 30.54
CA SER A 146 12.81 -29.52 30.42
C SER A 146 13.67 -29.88 31.63
N LYS A 147 13.06 -30.34 32.73
CA LYS A 147 13.79 -30.99 33.82
C LYS A 147 14.36 -32.31 33.29
N LYS A 148 15.63 -32.27 32.90
CA LYS A 148 16.51 -33.44 32.93
C LYS A 148 16.86 -33.76 34.38
N THR A 149 17.13 -35.05 34.60
CA THR A 149 17.83 -35.70 35.72
C THR A 149 17.15 -35.81 37.09
N THR A 150 16.62 -37.01 37.35
CA THR A 150 16.98 -37.84 38.51
C THR A 150 17.00 -39.28 37.97
N GLY A 151 18.14 -39.93 37.82
CA GLY A 151 19.15 -40.15 38.85
C GLY A 151 18.99 -41.59 39.31
N ALA A 152 19.57 -42.53 38.56
CA ALA A 152 19.71 -43.91 38.99
C ALA A 152 20.43 -43.93 40.34
N THR A 153 19.82 -44.57 41.34
CA THR A 153 20.51 -45.01 42.55
C THR A 153 20.21 -46.50 42.69
N SER A 154 21.10 -47.32 42.13
CA SER A 154 21.40 -48.63 42.68
C SER A 154 22.61 -48.45 43.60
N PHE A 155 22.50 -48.83 44.86
CA PHE A 155 23.59 -49.42 45.63
C PHE A 155 22.97 -50.16 46.82
N ASP A 156 23.31 -51.45 46.87
CA ASP A 156 23.10 -52.52 47.86
C ASP A 156 21.69 -52.97 48.25
#